data_AF-A0A7S3HDI8-F1
#
_entry.id   AF-A0A7S3HDI8-F1
#
_cell.length_a   1.000
_cell.length_b   1.000
_cell.length_c   1.000
_cell.angle_alpha   90.00
_cell.angle_beta   90.00
_cell.angle_gamma   90.00
#
_symmetry.space_group_name_H-M   'P 1'
#
loop_
_entity.id
_entity.type
_entity.pdbx_description
1 polymer ?
#
loop_
_entity_poly.entity_id
_entity_poly.type
_entity_poly.pdbx_seq_one_letter_code
_entity_poly.pdbx_strand_id
1 'polypeptide(L)'
;RSSRILSFNRSPLNSERLTSSSRRSPLPASVVPQISPTLSDDNIFCNRELNMNQIQAVGFDMDYTLAQYKEAFDLLAYNGAKNKLIEWMKYPNEISELNYTPDITRRGCMVDKKRGNVLKLDQHRYVRAVEHGLTPLSREERKAVYRS
;
A
#
# COMPACT_ATOMS: atom_id res chain seq x y z
N ARG A 1 5.06 26.27 32.25
CA ARG A 1 4.19 25.86 33.37
C ARG A 1 2.90 25.28 32.80
N SER A 2 2.77 23.95 32.73
CA SER A 2 1.53 23.18 32.94
C SER A 2 1.81 21.75 32.49
N SER A 3 2.13 20.89 33.45
CA SER A 3 2.39 19.46 33.24
C SER A 3 1.07 18.73 33.48
N ARG A 4 0.47 18.11 32.45
CA ARG A 4 -0.61 17.14 32.66
C ARG A 4 0.01 15.75 32.76
N ILE A 5 0.11 15.27 33.99
CA ILE A 5 0.39 13.86 34.30
C ILE A 5 -0.91 13.10 34.04
N LEU A 6 -0.94 12.23 33.03
CA LEU A 6 -2.01 11.26 32.84
C LEU A 6 -1.75 10.07 33.75
N SER A 7 -2.54 9.94 34.81
CA SER A 7 -2.55 8.80 35.72
C SER A 7 -3.25 7.60 35.05
N PHE A 8 -2.51 6.49 34.88
CA PHE A 8 -3.09 5.22 34.47
C PHE A 8 -3.70 4.52 35.70
N ASN A 9 -5.02 4.47 35.77
CA ASN A 9 -5.73 3.59 36.70
C ASN A 9 -5.52 2.13 36.29
N ARG A 10 -4.75 1.37 37.08
CA ARG A 10 -4.74 -0.09 37.02
C ARG A 10 -5.86 -0.62 37.92
N SER A 11 -6.87 -1.24 37.31
CA SER A 11 -7.80 -2.11 38.05
C SER A 11 -7.09 -3.43 38.40
N PRO A 12 -7.32 -4.01 39.59
CA PRO A 12 -6.62 -5.21 40.04
C PRO A 12 -7.09 -6.46 39.31
N LEU A 13 -6.15 -7.35 38.99
CA LEU A 13 -6.39 -8.71 38.54
C LEU A 13 -7.03 -9.49 39.70
N ASN A 14 -8.31 -9.85 39.57
CA ASN A 14 -8.96 -10.81 40.46
C ASN A 14 -8.32 -12.19 40.26
N SER A 15 -7.62 -12.68 41.28
CA SER A 15 -7.28 -14.09 41.40
C SER A 15 -8.48 -14.83 42.00
N GLU A 16 -9.23 -15.57 41.19
CA GLU A 16 -10.11 -16.60 41.72
C GLU A 16 -9.67 -17.98 41.22
N ARG A 17 -9.30 -18.80 42.20
CA ARG A 17 -8.92 -20.20 42.10
C ARG A 17 -10.21 -21.01 41.98
N LEU A 18 -10.48 -21.60 40.82
CA LEU A 18 -11.64 -22.47 40.61
C LEU A 18 -11.22 -23.94 40.62
N THR A 19 -11.69 -24.65 41.64
CA THR A 19 -11.60 -26.09 41.84
C THR A 19 -12.59 -26.88 40.98
N SER A 20 -12.13 -28.05 40.53
CA SER A 20 -12.86 -29.28 40.16
C SER A 20 -14.12 -29.24 39.27
N SER A 21 -13.98 -29.89 38.10
CA SER A 21 -14.94 -30.81 37.46
C SER A 21 -16.39 -30.34 37.28
N SER A 22 -16.65 -29.66 36.16
CA SER A 22 -17.92 -29.82 35.43
C SER A 22 -17.71 -29.58 33.93
N ARG A 23 -18.35 -30.40 33.10
CA ARG A 23 -18.19 -30.42 31.63
C ARG A 23 -18.39 -29.03 31.02
N ARG A 24 -17.36 -28.52 30.32
CA ARG A 24 -17.48 -27.27 29.54
C ARG A 24 -18.37 -27.52 28.33
N SER A 25 -19.56 -26.91 28.30
CA SER A 25 -20.31 -26.71 27.06
C SER A 25 -19.54 -25.71 26.16
N PRO A 26 -19.62 -25.82 24.82
CA PRO A 26 -18.97 -24.87 23.93
C PRO A 26 -19.52 -23.47 24.19
N LEU A 27 -18.63 -22.48 24.29
CA LEU A 27 -19.03 -21.08 24.37
C LEU A 27 -19.76 -20.69 23.06
N PRO A 28 -20.81 -19.86 23.13
CA PRO A 28 -21.48 -19.36 21.93
C PRO A 28 -20.49 -18.55 21.09
N ALA A 29 -20.52 -18.76 19.77
CA ALA A 29 -19.62 -18.15 18.78
C ALA A 29 -19.76 -16.61 18.64
N SER A 30 -20.43 -15.93 19.57
CA SER A 30 -20.81 -14.52 19.45
C SER A 30 -19.99 -13.55 20.31
N VAL A 31 -18.91 -14.01 20.97
CA VAL A 31 -17.97 -13.10 21.67
C VAL A 31 -16.59 -13.18 21.04
N VAL A 32 -16.53 -13.01 19.72
CA VAL A 32 -15.34 -12.43 19.11
C VAL A 32 -15.53 -10.92 19.25
N PRO A 33 -14.70 -10.19 19.99
CA PRO A 33 -14.74 -8.73 19.97
C PRO A 33 -14.58 -8.31 18.51
N GLN A 34 -15.66 -7.82 17.91
CA GLN A 34 -15.63 -7.19 16.60
C GLN A 34 -14.93 -5.85 16.79
N ILE A 35 -13.60 -5.87 16.98
CA ILE A 35 -12.76 -4.71 16.80
C ILE A 35 -12.70 -4.52 15.30
N SER A 36 -13.76 -3.97 14.71
CA SER A 36 -13.66 -3.28 13.44
C SER A 36 -12.96 -1.96 13.78
N PRO A 37 -11.63 -1.82 13.55
CA PRO A 37 -10.96 -0.57 13.88
C PRO A 37 -11.65 0.52 13.05
N THR A 38 -12.21 1.51 13.74
CA THR A 38 -12.59 2.76 13.09
C THR A 38 -11.33 3.31 12.45
N LEU A 39 -11.29 3.31 11.12
CA LEU A 39 -10.16 3.82 10.35
C LEU A 39 -10.12 5.34 10.54
N SER A 40 -9.29 5.80 11.49
CA SER A 40 -8.85 7.19 11.59
C SER A 40 -7.54 7.35 10.82
N ASP A 41 -7.30 8.57 10.33
CA ASP A 41 -6.08 8.92 9.59
C ASP A 41 -4.81 8.79 10.47
N ASP A 42 -4.97 8.79 11.79
CA ASP A 42 -3.87 8.68 12.77
C ASP A 42 -3.48 7.22 13.10
N ASN A 43 -4.10 6.23 12.48
CA ASN A 43 -3.83 4.82 12.77
C ASN A 43 -2.45 4.38 12.24
N ILE A 44 -1.70 3.65 13.07
CA ILE A 44 -0.41 3.05 12.71
C ILE A 44 -0.57 1.54 12.59
N PHE A 45 -0.23 0.98 11.42
CA PHE A 45 -0.29 -0.46 11.16
C PHE A 45 1.08 -1.13 11.37
N CYS A 46 1.08 -2.28 12.02
CA CYS A 46 2.30 -3.03 12.34
C CYS A 46 2.32 -4.39 11.63
N ASN A 47 3.33 -4.60 10.77
CA ASN A 47 3.56 -5.91 10.15
C ASN A 47 4.40 -6.85 11.04
N ARG A 48 5.21 -6.28 11.92
CA ARG A 48 6.09 -6.98 12.88
C ARG A 48 6.08 -6.22 14.19
N GLU A 49 6.33 -6.91 15.29
CA GLU A 49 6.49 -6.27 16.60
C GLU A 49 7.70 -5.34 16.59
N LEU A 50 7.52 -4.13 17.15
CA LEU A 50 8.56 -3.12 17.27
C LEU A 50 8.45 -2.45 18.65
N ASN A 51 9.52 -2.51 19.43
CA ASN A 51 9.58 -1.86 20.73
C ASN A 51 10.17 -0.44 20.60
N MET A 52 9.29 0.57 20.55
CA MET A 52 9.70 1.96 20.40
C MET A 52 10.60 2.49 21.53
N ASN A 53 10.53 1.90 22.73
CA ASN A 53 11.38 2.32 23.85
C ASN A 53 12.87 2.02 23.63
N GLN A 54 13.20 1.09 22.71
CA GLN A 54 14.59 0.73 22.39
C GLN A 54 15.16 1.54 21.21
N ILE A 55 14.35 2.36 20.55
CA ILE A 55 14.76 3.16 19.40
C ILE A 55 15.38 4.47 19.89
N GLN A 56 16.65 4.70 19.58
CA GLN A 56 17.39 5.90 20.01
C GLN A 56 17.36 7.03 18.98
N ALA A 57 17.13 6.68 17.71
CA ALA A 57 17.08 7.64 16.61
C ALA A 57 16.08 7.16 15.55
N VAL A 58 15.44 8.12 14.89
CA VAL A 58 14.53 7.89 13.75
C VAL A 58 15.06 8.71 12.58
N GLY A 59 15.45 8.03 11.51
CA GLY A 59 15.77 8.67 10.25
C GLY A 59 14.50 8.81 9.41
N PHE A 60 14.30 9.99 8.85
CA PHE A 60 13.23 10.23 7.88
C PHE A 60 13.82 10.42 6.50
N ASP A 61 13.20 9.81 5.50
CA ASP A 61 13.38 10.24 4.11
C ASP A 61 12.69 11.60 3.91
N MET A 62 13.11 12.36 2.89
CA MET A 62 12.56 13.68 2.63
C MET A 62 11.35 13.60 1.71
N ASP A 63 11.55 13.13 0.48
CA ASP A 63 10.55 13.16 -0.58
C ASP A 63 9.45 12.11 -0.35
N TYR A 64 8.18 12.52 -0.45
CA TYR A 64 7.00 11.68 -0.17
C TYR A 64 6.91 11.11 1.25
N THR A 65 7.80 11.51 2.17
CA THR A 65 7.75 11.17 3.60
C THR A 65 7.49 12.41 4.44
N LEU A 66 8.41 13.39 4.44
CA LEU A 66 8.21 14.68 5.10
C LEU A 66 7.61 15.70 4.13
N ALA A 67 8.12 15.74 2.90
CA ALA A 67 7.63 16.60 1.83
C ALA A 67 6.57 15.85 1.01
N GLN A 68 5.30 16.12 1.28
CA GLN A 68 4.19 15.58 0.49
C GLN A 68 3.97 16.43 -0.76
N TYR A 69 4.15 15.83 -1.93
CA TYR A 69 3.92 16.50 -3.20
C TYR A 69 2.46 16.38 -3.64
N LYS A 70 1.99 17.41 -4.35
CA LYS A 70 0.68 17.40 -5.02
C LYS A 70 0.83 16.82 -6.42
N GLU A 71 -0.29 16.41 -7.02
CA GLU A 71 -0.37 15.87 -8.39
C GLU A 71 0.29 16.77 -9.46
N ALA A 72 0.41 18.08 -9.20
CA ALA A 72 1.13 19.03 -10.06
C ALA A 72 2.61 18.63 -10.28
N PHE A 73 3.24 17.98 -9.30
CA PHE A 73 4.61 17.47 -9.43
C PHE A 73 4.69 16.32 -10.43
N ASP A 74 3.73 15.40 -10.41
CA ASP A 74 3.68 14.29 -11.37
C ASP A 74 3.43 14.78 -12.79
N LEU A 75 2.54 15.79 -12.95
CA LEU A 75 2.31 16.43 -14.24
C LEU A 75 3.59 17.11 -14.78
N LEU A 76 4.36 17.75 -13.91
CA LEU A 76 5.64 18.35 -14.28
C LEU A 76 6.63 17.28 -14.76
N ALA A 77 6.76 16.18 -14.02
CA ALA A 77 7.63 15.06 -14.40
C ALA A 77 7.20 14.43 -15.73
N TYR A 78 5.89 14.25 -15.94
CA TYR A 78 5.32 13.74 -17.18
C TYR A 78 5.68 14.63 -18.37
N ASN A 79 5.45 15.95 -18.25
CA ASN A 79 5.77 16.91 -19.31
C ASN A 79 7.28 16.97 -19.59
N GLY A 80 8.12 16.94 -18.55
CA GLY A 80 9.56 16.87 -18.71
C GLY A 80 10.02 15.62 -19.47
N ALA A 81 9.45 14.45 -19.15
CA ALA A 81 9.74 13.22 -19.86
C ALA A 81 9.27 13.27 -21.32
N LYS A 82 8.06 13.78 -21.57
CA LYS A 82 7.49 13.98 -22.91
C LYS A 82 8.39 14.86 -23.78
N ASN A 83 8.83 16.00 -23.25
CA ASN A 83 9.72 16.92 -23.96
C ASN A 83 11.08 16.26 -24.28
N LYS A 84 11.65 15.52 -23.32
CA LYS A 84 12.91 14.79 -23.53
C LYS A 84 12.81 13.75 -24.65
N LEU A 85 11.69 13.02 -24.75
CA LEU A 85 11.46 12.04 -25.82
C LEU A 85 11.49 12.71 -27.21
N ILE A 86 10.81 13.85 -27.35
CA ILE A 86 10.71 14.57 -28.63
C ILE A 86 12.03 15.26 -28.97
N GLU A 87 12.52 16.12 -28.07
CA GLU A 87 13.63 17.01 -28.37
C GLU A 87 14.96 16.27 -28.47
N TRP A 88 15.22 15.33 -27.56
CA TRP A 88 16.53 14.69 -27.43
C TRP A 88 16.56 13.31 -28.06
N MET A 89 15.49 12.53 -27.91
CA MET A 89 15.41 11.17 -28.45
C MET A 89 14.78 11.10 -29.83
N LYS A 90 14.32 12.23 -30.38
CA LYS A 90 13.77 12.38 -31.74
C LYS A 90 12.58 11.46 -32.00
N TYR A 91 11.76 11.22 -30.97
CA TYR A 91 10.49 10.53 -31.15
C TYR A 91 9.50 11.43 -31.93
N PRO A 92 8.45 10.84 -32.53
CA PRO A 92 7.46 11.59 -33.30
C PRO A 92 6.76 12.70 -32.47
N ASN A 93 6.41 13.82 -33.13
CA ASN A 93 5.83 15.00 -32.46
C ASN A 93 4.41 14.75 -31.94
N GLU A 94 3.72 13.73 -32.44
CA GLU A 94 2.40 13.28 -32.02
C GLU A 94 2.37 12.94 -30.52
N ILE A 95 3.52 12.60 -29.92
CA ILE A 95 3.63 12.37 -28.48
C ILE A 95 3.28 13.63 -27.69
N SER A 96 3.48 14.83 -28.25
CA SER A 96 3.16 16.11 -27.61
C SER A 96 1.68 16.23 -27.23
N GLU A 97 0.80 15.55 -27.98
CA GLU A 97 -0.66 15.54 -27.81
C GLU A 97 -1.11 14.64 -26.65
N LEU A 98 -0.21 13.80 -26.12
CA LEU A 98 -0.54 12.95 -24.98
C LEU A 98 -0.78 13.79 -23.72
N ASN A 99 -1.90 13.47 -23.06
CA ASN A 99 -2.35 14.12 -21.83
C ASN A 99 -2.02 13.24 -20.62
N TYR A 100 -1.64 13.89 -19.52
CA TYR A 100 -1.45 13.21 -18.25
C TYR A 100 -2.81 12.86 -17.64
N THR A 101 -2.96 11.62 -17.16
CA THR A 101 -4.17 11.16 -16.47
C THR A 101 -3.74 10.32 -15.26
N PRO A 102 -3.87 10.85 -14.02
CA PRO A 102 -3.39 10.20 -12.81
C PRO A 102 -3.92 8.77 -12.62
N ASP A 103 -5.20 8.55 -12.95
CA ASP A 103 -5.92 7.31 -12.65
C ASP A 103 -5.54 6.10 -13.52
N ILE A 104 -4.81 6.33 -14.62
CA ILE A 104 -4.41 5.25 -15.54
C ILE A 104 -3.36 4.36 -14.89
N THR A 105 -2.46 4.95 -14.10
CA THR A 105 -1.35 4.22 -13.50
C THR A 105 -1.61 3.93 -12.03
N ARG A 106 -1.20 2.75 -11.56
CA ARG A 106 -1.31 2.36 -10.15
C ARG A 106 0.07 1.99 -9.61
N ARG A 107 0.34 2.34 -8.35
CA ARG A 107 1.62 2.01 -7.70
C ARG A 107 1.86 0.50 -7.71
N GLY A 108 3.11 0.10 -7.95
CA GLY A 108 3.55 -1.29 -7.93
C GLY A 108 3.08 -2.11 -9.14
N CYS A 109 2.89 -1.46 -10.29
CA CYS A 109 2.87 -2.14 -11.59
C CYS A 109 4.31 -2.37 -12.10
N MET A 110 4.49 -3.35 -12.97
CA MET A 110 5.76 -3.65 -13.65
C MET A 110 5.63 -3.44 -15.15
N VAL A 111 6.70 -3.02 -15.82
CA VAL A 111 6.71 -2.80 -17.27
C VAL A 111 7.52 -3.91 -17.96
N ASP A 112 6.87 -4.74 -18.77
CA ASP A 112 7.53 -5.65 -19.72
C ASP A 112 7.92 -4.85 -20.96
N LYS A 113 9.17 -4.38 -20.97
CA LYS A 113 9.75 -3.62 -22.09
C LYS A 113 9.87 -4.43 -23.38
N LYS A 114 9.97 -5.76 -23.31
CA LYS A 114 10.14 -6.62 -24.50
C LYS A 114 8.83 -6.72 -25.29
N ARG A 115 7.70 -6.78 -24.58
CA ARG A 115 6.38 -6.96 -25.17
C ARG A 115 5.49 -5.71 -25.13
N GLY A 116 5.96 -4.63 -24.50
CA GLY A 116 5.21 -3.38 -24.39
C GLY A 116 3.99 -3.48 -23.45
N ASN A 117 4.08 -4.28 -22.39
CA ASN A 117 2.96 -4.54 -21.49
C ASN A 117 3.20 -3.97 -20.09
N VAL A 118 2.12 -3.54 -19.44
CA VAL A 118 2.09 -3.17 -18.02
C VAL A 118 1.42 -4.30 -17.24
N LEU A 119 2.06 -4.75 -16.17
CA LEU A 119 1.69 -5.94 -15.40
C LEU A 119 1.39 -5.59 -13.95
N LYS A 120 0.37 -6.24 -13.39
CA LYS A 120 0.15 -6.30 -11.94
C LYS A 120 0.33 -7.74 -11.46
N LEU A 121 1.30 -7.95 -10.57
CA LEU A 121 1.55 -9.24 -9.95
C LEU A 121 0.90 -9.33 -8.57
N ASP A 122 0.62 -10.55 -8.12
CA ASP A 122 0.36 -10.81 -6.70
C ASP A 122 1.64 -11.15 -5.92
N GLN A 123 1.47 -11.42 -4.62
CA GLN A 123 2.56 -11.78 -3.71
C GLN A 123 3.31 -13.06 -4.11
N HIS A 124 2.67 -13.96 -4.86
CA HIS A 124 3.27 -15.20 -5.37
C HIS A 124 3.81 -15.05 -6.80
N ARG A 125 3.85 -13.80 -7.31
CA ARG A 125 4.33 -13.42 -8.65
C ARG A 125 3.43 -13.90 -9.78
N TYR A 126 2.19 -14.29 -9.51
CA TYR A 126 1.22 -14.58 -10.57
C TYR A 126 0.69 -13.29 -11.19
N VAL A 127 0.54 -13.31 -12.50
CA VAL A 127 0.03 -12.18 -13.28
C VAL A 127 -1.48 -12.02 -13.07
N ARG A 128 -1.87 -10.98 -12.32
CA ARG A 128 -3.27 -10.69 -11.97
C ARG A 128 -3.97 -9.82 -13.00
N ALA A 129 -3.25 -8.88 -13.62
CA ALA A 129 -3.76 -8.01 -14.67
C ALA A 129 -2.63 -7.66 -15.64
N VAL A 130 -2.98 -7.47 -16.91
CA VAL A 130 -2.05 -7.03 -17.96
C VAL A 130 -2.77 -6.07 -18.88
N GLU A 131 -2.09 -5.00 -19.23
CA GLU A 131 -2.50 -4.03 -20.23
C GLU A 131 -1.40 -3.91 -21.30
N HIS A 132 -1.77 -3.91 -22.57
CA HIS A 132 -0.90 -3.53 -23.68
C HIS A 132 -1.24 -2.09 -24.07
N GLY A 133 -0.35 -1.15 -23.77
CA GLY A 133 -0.72 0.27 -23.77
C GLY A 133 -1.85 0.54 -22.78
N LEU A 134 -3.03 0.93 -23.29
CA LEU A 134 -4.24 1.17 -22.50
C LEU A 134 -5.29 0.05 -22.64
N THR A 135 -4.98 -1.01 -23.41
CA THR A 135 -5.93 -2.08 -23.69
C THR A 135 -5.70 -3.25 -22.73
N PRO A 136 -6.68 -3.62 -21.89
CA PRO A 136 -6.55 -4.76 -21.00
C PRO A 136 -6.58 -6.07 -21.80
N LEU A 137 -5.72 -7.03 -21.41
CA LEU A 137 -5.71 -8.37 -22.02
C LEU A 137 -6.72 -9.28 -21.32
N SER A 138 -7.40 -10.11 -22.11
CA SER A 138 -8.24 -11.20 -21.63
C SER A 138 -7.44 -12.21 -20.80
N ARG A 139 -8.14 -13.10 -20.08
CA ARG A 139 -7.47 -14.12 -19.28
C ARG A 139 -6.71 -15.10 -20.15
N GLU A 140 -7.25 -15.42 -21.31
CA GLU A 140 -6.74 -16.35 -22.29
C GLU A 140 -5.44 -15.81 -22.91
N GLU A 141 -5.44 -14.54 -23.35
CA GLU A 141 -4.25 -13.86 -23.89
C GLU A 141 -3.13 -13.77 -22.84
N ARG A 142 -3.48 -13.38 -21.61
CA ARG A 142 -2.49 -13.31 -20.51
C ARG A 142 -1.83 -14.65 -20.27
N LYS A 143 -2.61 -15.73 -20.21
CA LYS A 143 -2.09 -17.09 -20.05
C LYS A 143 -1.23 -17.51 -21.23
N ALA A 144 -1.57 -17.12 -22.46
CA ALA A 144 -0.76 -17.44 -23.63
C ALA A 144 0.61 -16.73 -23.59
N VAL A 145 0.65 -15.47 -23.16
CA VAL A 145 1.87 -14.63 -23.17
C VAL A 145 2.78 -14.91 -21.98
N TYR A 146 2.21 -15.10 -20.79
CA TYR A 146 2.95 -15.25 -19.53
C TYR A 146 2.75 -16.63 -18.91
N ARG A 147 2.77 -17.70 -19.73
CA ARG A 147 2.68 -19.10 -19.26
C ARG A 147 3.69 -19.37 -18.13
N SER A 148 3.20 -19.31 -16.89
CA SER A 148 3.81 -19.78 -15.64
C SER A 148 2.71 -19.98 -14.62
#